data_AF-A0A1E4L5M8-F1
#
_entry.id   AF-A0A1E4L5M8-F1
#
_cell.length_a   1.000
_cell.length_b   1.000
_cell.length_c   1.000
_cell.angle_alpha   90.00
_cell.angle_beta   90.00
_cell.angle_gamma   90.00
#
_symmetry.space_group_name_H-M   'P 1'
#
loop_
_entity.id
_entity.type
_entity.pdbx_description
1 polymer ?
#
loop_
_entity_poly.entity_id
_entity_poly.type
_entity_poly.pdbx_seq_one_letter_code
_entity_poly.pdbx_strand_id
1 'polypeptide(L)'
;MSSQNQTLVFLQGLFPGRASILAIEAGRAAFNWADQTSRNRLTAGKFPIPTYSFGGRRMVRLDVLARFMDRASGDTTKRLTRGRPSKKEEIEAARLGLSVRELRAQQALELGEGGGA
;
A
#
# COMPACT_ATOMS: atom_id res chain seq x y z
N MET A 1 19.09 8.20 2.59
CA MET A 1 17.96 9.01 3.09
C MET A 1 16.70 8.16 3.02
N SER A 2 16.08 7.85 4.16
CA SER A 2 14.88 7.00 4.22
C SER A 2 13.69 7.71 3.55
N SER A 3 12.93 6.99 2.72
CA SER A 3 11.74 7.49 2.00
C SER A 3 10.71 8.14 2.92
N GLN A 4 10.68 7.75 4.21
CA GLN A 4 9.79 8.28 5.25
C GLN A 4 9.85 9.80 5.45
N ASN A 5 10.93 10.46 5.04
CA ASN A 5 11.05 11.92 5.15
C ASN A 5 10.61 12.65 3.87
N GLN A 6 10.57 11.98 2.71
CA GLN A 6 10.28 12.64 1.43
C GLN A 6 8.81 13.06 1.33
N THR A 7 7.88 12.18 1.69
CA THR A 7 6.44 12.47 1.64
C THR A 7 6.05 13.55 2.64
N LEU A 8 6.67 13.56 3.83
CA LEU A 8 6.44 14.63 4.81
C LEU A 8 6.91 15.99 4.29
N VAL A 9 8.10 16.07 3.69
CA VAL A 9 8.63 17.30 3.07
C VAL A 9 7.70 17.79 1.95
N PHE A 10 7.21 16.87 1.11
CA PHE A 10 6.23 17.19 0.07
C PHE A 10 4.94 17.79 0.65
N LEU A 11 4.37 17.17 1.68
CA LEU A 11 3.15 17.67 2.34
C LEU A 11 3.38 19.01 3.05
N GLN A 12 4.56 19.23 3.63
CA GLN A 12 4.94 20.52 4.21
C GLN A 12 5.05 21.63 3.15
N GLY A 13 5.49 21.30 1.93
CA GLY A 13 5.48 22.24 0.80
C GLY A 13 4.06 22.59 0.33
N LEU A 14 3.14 21.63 0.34
CA LEU A 14 1.71 21.85 0.03
C LEU A 14 0.98 22.64 1.11
N PHE A 15 1.36 22.45 2.37
CA PHE A 15 0.70 23.03 3.53
C PHE A 15 1.73 23.73 4.45
N PRO A 16 2.32 24.85 3.99
CA PRO A 16 3.42 25.49 4.70
C PRO A 16 2.99 25.99 6.08
N GLY A 17 3.84 25.74 7.08
CA GLY A 17 3.63 26.19 8.47
C GLY A 17 2.52 25.45 9.23
N ARG A 18 1.90 24.42 8.64
CA ARG A 18 0.81 23.67 9.28
C ARG A 18 1.32 22.34 9.82
N ALA A 19 1.06 22.04 11.09
CA ALA A 19 1.30 20.70 11.65
C ALA A 19 0.18 19.70 11.29
N SER A 20 -1.02 20.22 11.01
CA SER A 20 -2.22 19.43 10.73
C SER A 20 -3.08 20.13 9.69
N ILE A 21 -3.84 19.33 8.96
CA ILE A 21 -4.80 19.77 7.95
C ILE A 21 -6.18 19.22 8.26
N LEU A 22 -7.21 19.77 7.62
CA LEU A 22 -8.56 19.22 7.76
C LEU A 22 -8.60 17.80 7.21
N ALA A 23 -9.36 16.92 7.83
CA ALA A 23 -9.54 15.56 7.33
C ALA A 23 -10.13 15.54 5.91
N ILE A 24 -10.89 16.57 5.53
CA ILE A 24 -11.40 16.77 4.17
C ILE A 24 -10.25 17.06 3.19
N GLU A 25 -9.30 17.93 3.57
CA GLU A 25 -8.11 18.24 2.77
C GLU A 25 -7.22 17.01 2.62
N ALA A 26 -7.05 16.22 3.70
CA ALA A 26 -6.35 14.94 3.65
C ALA A 26 -7.04 13.94 2.69
N GLY A 27 -8.37 13.92 2.68
CA GLY A 27 -9.17 13.11 1.74
C GLY A 27 -8.89 13.46 0.28
N ARG A 28 -8.77 14.76 -0.02
CA ARG A 28 -8.41 15.24 -1.36
C ARG A 28 -6.96 14.91 -1.71
N ALA A 29 -6.02 15.19 -0.81
CA ALA A 29 -4.59 15.03 -1.05
C ALA A 29 -4.16 13.56 -1.21
N ALA A 30 -4.68 12.65 -0.39
CA ALA A 30 -4.25 11.24 -0.41
C ALA A 30 -5.12 10.31 -1.27
N PHE A 31 -6.40 10.62 -1.45
CA PHE A 31 -7.36 9.71 -2.11
C PHE A 31 -8.09 10.33 -3.29
N ASN A 32 -7.83 11.60 -3.61
CA ASN A 32 -8.55 12.38 -4.62
C ASN A 32 -10.09 12.32 -4.43
N TRP A 33 -10.55 12.31 -3.18
CA TRP A 33 -11.98 12.30 -2.87
C TRP A 33 -12.59 13.69 -2.97
N ALA A 34 -13.84 13.75 -3.41
CA ALA A 34 -14.69 14.93 -3.23
C ALA A 34 -14.93 15.20 -1.74
N ASP A 35 -15.11 16.48 -1.38
CA ASP A 35 -15.26 16.89 0.02
C ASP A 35 -16.41 16.16 0.73
N GLN A 36 -17.51 15.94 0.01
CA GLN A 36 -18.67 15.24 0.56
C GLN A 36 -18.38 13.76 0.88
N THR A 37 -17.58 13.09 0.05
CA THR A 37 -17.15 11.71 0.30
C THR A 37 -16.31 11.62 1.57
N SER A 38 -15.40 12.58 1.77
CA SER A 38 -14.59 12.68 3.00
C SER A 38 -15.48 12.89 4.23
N ARG A 39 -16.47 13.80 4.16
CA ARG A 39 -17.43 14.02 5.25
C ARG A 39 -18.24 12.76 5.55
N ASN A 40 -18.80 12.09 4.54
CA ASN A 40 -19.58 10.87 4.70
C ASN A 40 -18.76 9.77 5.39
N ARG A 41 -17.49 9.61 5.01
CA ARG A 41 -16.58 8.63 5.64
C ARG A 41 -16.22 9.01 7.08
N LEU A 42 -16.05 10.30 7.38
CA LEU A 42 -15.80 10.79 8.74
C LEU A 42 -16.99 10.52 9.66
N THR A 43 -18.21 10.86 9.21
CA THR A 43 -19.45 10.61 9.95
C THR A 43 -19.69 9.12 10.17
N ALA A 44 -19.40 8.30 9.15
CA ALA A 44 -19.51 6.84 9.25
C ALA A 44 -18.40 6.18 10.08
N GLY A 45 -17.39 6.92 10.56
CA GLY A 45 -16.22 6.37 11.26
C GLY A 45 -15.31 5.51 10.36
N LYS A 46 -15.44 5.62 9.03
CA LYS A 46 -14.71 4.83 8.02
C LYS A 46 -13.59 5.63 7.36
N PHE A 47 -13.15 6.72 7.97
CA PHE A 47 -12.02 7.49 7.46
C PHE A 47 -10.72 6.73 7.76
N PRO A 48 -9.89 6.41 6.77
CA PRO A 48 -8.80 5.44 6.90
C PRO A 48 -7.59 5.95 7.70
N ILE A 49 -7.52 7.26 7.95
CA ILE A 49 -6.40 7.91 8.64
C ILE A 49 -6.89 8.36 10.03
N PRO A 50 -6.11 8.16 11.10
CA PRO A 50 -6.46 8.66 12.43
C PRO A 50 -6.78 10.16 12.40
N THR A 51 -7.92 10.53 12.99
CA THR A 51 -8.34 11.93 13.10
C THR A 51 -8.53 12.31 14.56
N TYR A 52 -8.35 13.60 14.85
CA TYR A 52 -8.64 14.17 16.16
C TYR A 52 -9.51 15.42 16.00
N SER A 53 -10.20 15.80 17.07
CA SER A 53 -11.08 16.96 17.08
C SER A 53 -10.33 18.20 17.56
N PHE A 54 -10.44 19.31 16.83
CA PHE A 54 -9.88 20.61 17.21
C PHE A 54 -10.79 21.73 16.71
N GLY A 55 -11.28 22.59 17.62
CA GLY A 55 -12.22 23.67 17.26
C GLY A 55 -13.48 23.18 16.56
N GLY A 56 -14.02 22.02 16.97
CA GLY A 56 -15.22 21.43 16.34
C GLY A 56 -14.98 20.79 14.96
N ARG A 57 -13.75 20.79 14.44
CA ARG A 57 -13.39 20.22 13.13
C ARG A 57 -12.54 18.96 13.30
N ARG A 58 -12.65 18.03 12.35
CA ARG A 58 -11.81 16.83 12.27
C ARG A 58 -10.50 17.16 11.55
N MET A 59 -9.40 16.94 12.24
CA MET A 59 -8.04 17.22 11.78
C MET A 59 -7.24 15.93 11.61
N VAL A 60 -6.27 15.99 10.70
CA VAL A 60 -5.27 14.95 10.45
C VAL A 60 -3.89 15.59 10.58
N ARG A 61 -2.99 14.96 11.33
CA ARG A 61 -1.59 15.43 11.42
C ARG A 61 -0.84 15.07 10.14
N LEU A 62 0.03 15.98 9.67
CA LEU A 62 0.79 15.77 8.43
C LEU A 62 1.78 14.60 8.52
N ASP A 63 2.38 14.37 9.68
CA ASP A 63 3.30 13.24 9.90
C ASP A 63 2.59 11.88 9.83
N VAL A 64 1.37 11.80 10.37
CA VAL A 64 0.53 10.60 10.28
C VAL A 64 0.08 10.35 8.84
N LEU A 65 -0.32 11.40 8.13
CA LEU A 65 -0.68 11.34 6.72
C LEU A 65 0.49 10.86 5.86
N ALA A 66 1.69 11.43 6.07
CA ALA A 66 2.90 11.03 5.36
C ALA A 66 3.20 9.55 5.54
N ARG A 67 3.23 9.07 6.80
CA ARG A 67 3.45 7.64 7.11
C ARG A 67 2.41 6.73 6.47
N PHE A 68 1.15 7.16 6.41
CA PHE A 68 0.10 6.41 5.74
C PHE A 68 0.37 6.29 4.24
N MET A 69 0.72 7.41 3.59
CA MET A 69 1.03 7.45 2.16
C MET A 69 2.28 6.63 1.85
N ASP A 70 3.34 6.72 2.66
CA ASP A 70 4.56 5.93 2.50
C ASP A 70 4.27 4.42 2.57
N ARG A 71 3.41 4.01 3.53
CA ARG A 71 2.99 2.62 3.66
C ARG A 71 2.19 2.15 2.45
N ALA A 72 1.31 3.00 1.92
CA ALA A 72 0.54 2.70 0.71
C ALA A 72 1.43 2.60 -0.54
N SER A 73 2.46 3.46 -0.65
CA SER A 73 3.43 3.42 -1.75
C SER A 73 4.37 2.21 -1.67
N GLY A 74 4.76 1.79 -0.47
CA GLY A 74 5.58 0.59 -0.26
C GLY A 74 4.89 -0.73 -0.66
N ASP A 75 3.56 -0.75 -0.75
CA ASP A 75 2.76 -1.94 -1.12
C ASP A 75 2.67 -2.15 -2.65
N THR A 76 3.32 -1.30 -3.45
CA THR A 76 3.34 -1.44 -4.91
C THR A 76 4.23 -2.60 -5.39
N THR A 77 5.10 -3.15 -4.52
CA THR A 77 5.55 -4.55 -4.66
C THR A 77 4.40 -5.48 -4.28
N LYS A 78 3.35 -5.47 -5.11
CA LYS A 78 2.33 -6.52 -5.12
C LYS A 78 3.08 -7.84 -5.12
N ARG A 79 3.02 -8.59 -4.01
CA ARG A 79 3.22 -10.03 -4.06
C ARG A 79 2.24 -10.52 -5.10
N LEU A 80 2.74 -10.89 -6.28
CA LEU A 80 1.91 -11.51 -7.31
C LEU A 80 1.27 -12.72 -6.63
N THR A 81 0.00 -12.63 -6.30
CA THR A 81 -0.80 -13.78 -5.90
C THR A 81 -0.83 -14.68 -7.11
N ARG A 82 0.03 -15.72 -7.09
CA ARG A 82 0.09 -16.69 -8.19
C ARG A 82 -1.30 -17.28 -8.34
N GLY A 83 -1.85 -17.15 -9.54
CA GLY A 83 -3.15 -17.72 -9.88
C GLY A 83 -3.15 -19.23 -9.78
N ARG A 84 -4.31 -19.82 -10.09
CA ARG A 84 -4.47 -21.27 -10.19
C ARG A 84 -3.37 -21.87 -11.11
N PRO A 85 -2.78 -23.02 -10.75
CA PRO A 85 -1.93 -23.80 -11.64
C PRO A 85 -2.52 -23.95 -13.04
N SER A 86 -1.66 -23.83 -14.05
CA SER A 86 -2.06 -24.14 -15.43
C SER A 86 -2.17 -25.66 -15.61
N LYS A 87 -3.02 -26.09 -16.54
CA LYS A 87 -3.19 -27.53 -16.87
C LYS A 87 -1.87 -28.20 -17.29
N LYS A 88 -0.93 -27.45 -17.87
CA LYS A 88 0.41 -27.94 -18.23
C LYS A 88 1.25 -28.24 -16.99
N GLU A 89 1.30 -27.31 -16.04
CA GLU A 89 2.01 -27.51 -14.76
C GLU A 89 1.42 -28.67 -13.96
N GLU A 90 0.09 -28.84 -13.98
CA GLU A 90 -0.57 -29.97 -13.33
C GLU A 90 -0.17 -31.32 -13.95
N ILE A 91 -0.07 -31.40 -15.28
CA ILE A 91 0.35 -32.62 -15.99
C ILE A 91 1.83 -32.93 -15.70
N GLU A 92 2.71 -31.92 -15.69
CA GLU A 92 4.12 -32.10 -15.38
C GLU A 92 4.33 -32.53 -13.92
N ALA A 93 3.60 -31.92 -12.99
CA ALA A 93 3.64 -32.29 -11.58
C ALA A 93 3.14 -33.73 -11.38
N ALA A 94 2.03 -34.11 -12.04
CA ALA A 94 1.51 -35.47 -12.01
C ALA A 94 2.48 -36.49 -12.62
N ARG A 95 3.16 -36.13 -13.73
CA ARG A 95 4.17 -36.99 -14.37
C ARG A 95 5.37 -37.24 -13.46
N LEU A 96 5.76 -36.24 -12.68
CA LEU A 96 6.87 -36.30 -11.74
C LEU A 96 6.47 -36.84 -10.36
N GLY A 97 5.18 -37.14 -10.14
CA GLY A 97 4.66 -37.57 -8.83
C GLY A 97 4.75 -36.48 -7.75
N LEU A 98 4.87 -35.22 -8.15
CA LEU A 98 5.02 -34.06 -7.27
C LEU A 98 3.72 -33.27 -7.20
N SER A 99 3.53 -32.50 -6.14
CA SER A 99 2.54 -31.42 -6.15
C SER A 99 3.06 -30.26 -7.00
N VAL A 100 2.14 -29.47 -7.59
CA VAL A 100 2.51 -28.24 -8.34
C VAL A 100 3.36 -27.29 -7.48
N ARG A 101 3.14 -27.29 -6.16
CA ARG A 101 3.93 -26.48 -5.22
C ARG A 101 5.38 -26.95 -5.15
N GLU A 102 5.61 -28.26 -5.11
CA GLU A 102 6.95 -28.86 -5.05
C GLU A 102 7.70 -28.75 -6.37
N LEU A 103 7.01 -28.98 -7.49
CA LEU A 103 7.58 -28.78 -8.83
C LEU A 103 8.09 -27.35 -9.03
N ARG A 104 7.30 -26.36 -8.59
CA ARG A 104 7.71 -24.95 -8.64
C ARG A 104 8.84 -24.62 -7.67
N ALA A 105 8.93 -25.30 -6.53
CA ALA A 105 10.03 -25.12 -5.59
C ALA A 105 11.35 -25.66 -6.17
N GLN A 106 11.31 -26.81 -6.84
CA GLN A 106 12.46 -27.37 -7.55
C GLN A 106 12.91 -26.47 -8.70
N GLN A 107 11.99 -26.01 -9.55
CA GLN A 107 12.31 -25.09 -10.65
C GLN A 107 12.89 -23.76 -10.15
N ALA A 108 12.44 -23.24 -9.01
CA ALA A 108 12.97 -22.00 -8.44
C ALA A 108 14.38 -22.17 -7.87
N LEU A 109 14.73 -23.35 -7.36
CA LEU A 109 16.08 -23.67 -6.90
C LEU A 109 17.02 -23.85 -8.11
N GLU A 110 16.59 -24.56 -9.15
CA GLU A 110 17.37 -24.74 -10.38
C GLU A 110 17.65 -23.41 -11.12
N LEU A 111 16.67 -22.49 -11.16
CA LEU A 111 16.89 -21.14 -11.75
C LEU A 111 17.81 -20.26 -10.89
N GLY A 112 17.96 -20.53 -9.60
CA GLY A 112 18.85 -19.81 -8.70
C GLY A 112 20.32 -20.22 -8.81
N GLU A 113 20.59 -21.46 -9.20
CA GLU A 113 21.95 -22.01 -9.34
C GLU A 113 22.57 -21.79 -10.74
N GLY A 114 21.77 -21.48 -11.77
CA GLY A 114 22.24 -21.29 -13.15
C GLY A 114 22.68 -19.87 -13.55
N GLY A 115 22.75 -18.92 -12.62
CA GLY A 115 23.04 -17.51 -12.89
C GLY A 115 24.50 -17.09 -12.76
N GLY A 116 25.45 -18.00 -12.96
CA GLY A 116 26.88 -17.73 -12.79
C GLY A 116 27.76 -18.53 -13.74
N ALA A 117 27.77 -18.15 -15.03
CA ALA A 117 28.87 -18.33 -15.96
C ALA A 117 28.70 -17.37 -17.16
#